data_AF-A0A6I5A1D1-F1
#
_entry.id   AF-A0A6I5A1D1-F1
#
_cell.length_a   1.000
_cell.length_b   1.000
_cell.length_c   1.000
_cell.angle_alpha   90.00
_cell.angle_beta   90.00
_cell.angle_gamma   90.00
#
_symmetry.space_group_name_H-M   'P 1'
#
loop_
_entity.id
_entity.type
_entity.pdbx_description
1 polymer ?
#
loop_
_entity_poly.entity_id
_entity_poly.type
_entity_poly.pdbx_seq_one_letter_code
_entity_poly.pdbx_strand_id
1 'polypeptide(L)'
;MSEAIEAVVHFKVTVRSVEHEGYWTTKALETGIVTAGPTRDEAEARNGEAHILLVRRVKRLGLVALAEFMDAHRIDYEIGDPARANRSAEQLPLAA
;
A
#
# COMPACT_ATOMS: atom_id res chain seq x y z
N MET A 1 -23.11 4.63 -13.22
CA MET A 1 -22.46 4.10 -11.99
C MET A 1 -21.31 3.22 -12.47
N SER A 2 -20.06 3.52 -12.09
CA SER A 2 -18.89 2.78 -12.59
C SER A 2 -18.88 1.37 -12.03
N GLU A 3 -18.63 0.36 -12.87
CA GLU A 3 -18.42 -1.03 -12.44
C GLU A 3 -17.28 -1.12 -11.41
N ALA A 4 -17.46 -1.99 -10.41
CA ALA A 4 -16.43 -2.28 -9.43
C ALA A 4 -15.28 -3.03 -10.13
N ILE A 5 -14.07 -2.52 -10.00
CA ILE A 5 -12.91 -3.04 -10.70
C ILE A 5 -12.37 -4.29 -9.97
N GLU A 6 -12.56 -5.45 -10.58
CA GLU A 6 -11.85 -6.69 -10.25
C GLU A 6 -10.42 -6.63 -10.80
N ALA A 7 -9.58 -5.74 -10.27
CA ALA A 7 -8.15 -5.67 -10.59
C ALA A 7 -7.31 -5.65 -9.32
N VAL A 8 -6.16 -6.33 -9.32
CA VAL A 8 -5.22 -6.26 -8.20
C VAL A 8 -4.26 -5.11 -8.46
N VAL A 9 -3.99 -4.31 -7.43
CA VAL A 9 -3.10 -3.14 -7.54
C VAL A 9 -1.88 -3.43 -6.68
N HIS A 10 -0.73 -3.56 -7.32
CA HIS A 10 0.55 -3.60 -6.66
C HIS A 10 1.13 -2.19 -6.67
N PHE A 11 1.55 -1.67 -5.53
CA PHE A 11 2.12 -0.34 -5.44
C PHE A 11 3.31 -0.33 -4.47
N LYS A 12 4.23 0.61 -4.69
CA LYS A 12 5.41 0.80 -3.85
C LYS A 12 5.39 2.20 -3.26
N VAL A 13 5.69 2.28 -1.97
CA VAL A 13 5.88 3.55 -1.27
C VAL A 13 7.24 3.54 -0.59
N THR A 14 7.92 4.67 -0.65
CA THR A 14 9.20 4.87 0.00
C THR A 14 8.94 5.40 1.40
N VAL A 15 9.43 4.69 2.40
CA VAL A 15 9.26 5.11 3.80
C VAL A 15 10.59 5.53 4.40
N ARG A 16 10.53 6.50 5.31
CA ARG A 16 11.62 6.88 6.20
C ARG A 16 11.19 6.64 7.64
N SER A 17 11.97 5.83 8.35
CA SER A 17 11.71 5.48 9.75
C SER A 17 12.76 6.13 10.65
N VAL A 18 12.33 6.72 11.77
CA VAL A 18 13.20 7.40 12.75
C VAL A 18 12.74 7.02 14.16
N GLU A 19 13.70 6.66 15.00
CA GLU A 19 13.48 6.45 16.43
C GLU A 19 13.54 7.78 17.19
N HIS A 20 12.60 7.98 18.12
CA HIS A 20 12.57 9.10 19.04
C HIS A 20 12.04 8.60 20.39
N GLU A 21 12.77 8.86 21.48
CA GLU A 21 12.30 8.58 22.86
C GLU A 21 11.71 7.16 23.07
N GLY A 22 12.30 6.14 22.43
CA GLY A 22 11.86 4.74 22.57
C GLY A 22 10.62 4.37 21.76
N TYR A 23 10.17 5.23 20.84
CA TYR A 23 9.19 4.91 19.81
C TYR A 23 9.75 5.14 18.42
N TRP A 24 9.24 4.39 17.45
CA TRP A 24 9.55 4.55 16.04
C TRP A 24 8.44 5.30 15.34
N THR A 25 8.83 6.23 14.48
CA THR A 25 7.93 6.92 13.55
C THR A 25 8.32 6.57 12.13
N THR A 26 7.33 6.29 11.28
CA THR A 26 7.54 5.99 9.87
C THR A 26 6.73 6.96 9.02
N LYS A 27 7.39 7.65 8.11
CA LYS A 27 6.76 8.58 7.16
C LYS A 27 6.90 8.05 5.74
N ALA A 28 5.80 7.91 5.01
CA ALA A 28 5.84 7.72 3.56
C ALA A 28 6.15 9.05 2.86
N LEU A 29 7.10 9.02 1.93
CA LEU A 29 7.61 10.22 1.27
C LEU A 29 6.63 10.75 0.23
N GLU A 30 5.91 9.85 -0.43
CA GLU A 30 4.95 10.12 -1.50
C GLU A 30 3.66 10.76 -0.96
N THR A 31 3.13 10.23 0.15
CA THR A 31 1.81 10.63 0.70
C THR A 31 1.92 11.52 1.94
N GLY A 32 3.10 11.55 2.58
CA GLY A 32 3.28 12.23 3.85
C GLY A 32 2.63 11.55 5.05
N ILE A 33 2.02 10.36 4.89
CA ILE A 33 1.40 9.61 5.99
C ILE A 33 2.47 9.24 7.01
N VAL A 34 2.22 9.61 8.27
CA VAL A 34 3.07 9.28 9.42
C VAL A 34 2.34 8.29 10.30
N THR A 35 3.03 7.21 10.66
CA THR A 35 2.60 6.21 11.62
C THR A 35 3.65 6.05 12.71
N ALA A 36 3.26 5.50 13.85
CA ALA A 36 4.17 5.26 14.96
C ALA A 36 3.94 3.87 15.56
N GLY A 37 4.99 3.31 16.14
CA GLY A 37 4.98 2.00 16.80
C GLY A 37 6.11 1.86 17.82
N PRO A 38 6.01 0.90 18.74
CA PRO A 38 7.07 0.59 19.71
C PRO A 38 8.34 0.03 19.04
N THR A 39 8.21 -0.56 17.86
CA THR A 39 9.33 -1.05 17.04
C THR A 39 9.27 -0.44 15.64
N ARG A 40 10.41 -0.46 14.94
CA ARG A 40 10.49 -0.03 13.55
C ARG A 40 9.50 -0.79 12.66
N ASP A 41 9.50 -2.12 12.80
CA ASP A 41 8.66 -3.01 11.98
C ASP A 41 7.17 -2.74 12.21
N GLU A 42 6.76 -2.48 13.45
CA GLU A 42 5.37 -2.11 13.74
C GLU A 42 4.98 -0.76 13.14
N ALA A 43 5.87 0.23 13.22
CA ALA A 43 5.63 1.55 12.62
C ALA A 43 5.51 1.45 11.09
N GLU A 44 6.36 0.65 10.44
CA GLU A 44 6.32 0.37 9.00
C GLU A 44 5.09 -0.45 8.59
N ALA A 45 4.72 -1.49 9.34
CA ALA A 45 3.52 -2.29 9.09
C ALA A 45 2.24 -1.44 9.14
N ARG A 46 2.10 -0.60 10.17
CA ARG A 46 0.99 0.36 10.26
C ARG A 46 0.98 1.35 9.10
N ASN A 47 2.16 1.75 8.61
CA ASN A 47 2.26 2.61 7.44
C ASN A 47 1.73 1.90 6.19
N GLY A 48 2.12 0.63 5.99
CA GLY A 48 1.63 -0.21 4.91
C GLY A 48 0.10 -0.38 4.95
N GLU A 49 -0.46 -0.68 6.12
CA GLU A 49 -1.91 -0.80 6.31
C GLU A 49 -2.65 0.49 5.96
N ALA A 50 -2.14 1.65 6.41
CA ALA A 50 -2.73 2.95 6.10
C ALA A 50 -2.78 3.20 4.58
N HIS A 51 -1.73 2.83 3.84
CA HIS A 51 -1.70 2.95 2.39
C HIS A 51 -2.65 1.98 1.69
N ILE A 52 -2.73 0.72 2.15
CA ILE A 52 -3.70 -0.25 1.63
C ILE A 52 -5.12 0.29 1.77
N LEU A 53 -5.46 0.86 2.93
CA LEU A 53 -6.79 1.46 3.16
C LEU A 53 -7.04 2.67 2.26
N LEU A 54 -6.04 3.55 2.09
CA LEU A 54 -6.13 4.72 1.22
C LEU A 54 -6.33 4.32 -0.25
N VAL A 55 -5.47 3.45 -0.77
CA VAL A 55 -5.55 2.96 -2.16
C VAL A 55 -6.86 2.22 -2.38
N ARG A 56 -7.31 1.39 -1.43
CA ARG A 56 -8.61 0.71 -1.51
C ARG A 56 -9.77 1.69 -1.55
N ARG A 57 -9.72 2.79 -0.78
CA ARG A 57 -10.74 3.84 -0.80
C ARG A 57 -10.80 4.53 -2.16
N VAL A 58 -9.66 4.91 -2.73
CA VAL A 58 -9.61 5.58 -4.04
C VAL A 58 -10.02 4.62 -5.16
N LYS A 59 -9.56 3.36 -5.14
CA LYS A 59 -9.94 2.34 -6.13
C LYS A 59 -11.46 2.16 -6.24
N ARG A 60 -12.19 2.29 -5.13
CA ARG A 60 -13.68 2.24 -5.13
C ARG A 60 -14.34 3.36 -5.93
N LEU A 61 -13.62 4.44 -6.22
CA LEU A 61 -14.09 5.56 -7.05
C LEU A 61 -13.87 5.33 -8.55
N GLY A 62 -13.03 4.37 -8.94
CA GLY A 62 -12.76 4.02 -10.34
C GLY A 62 -11.26 3.99 -10.70
N LEU A 63 -10.94 3.46 -11.89
CA LEU A 63 -9.56 3.35 -12.38
C LEU A 63 -8.94 4.71 -12.68
N VAL A 64 -9.73 5.65 -13.20
CA VAL A 64 -9.28 7.02 -13.49
C VAL A 64 -8.88 7.73 -12.20
N ALA A 65 -9.76 7.72 -11.19
CA ALA A 65 -9.46 8.32 -9.89
C ALA A 65 -8.25 7.66 -9.21
N LEU A 66 -8.08 6.35 -9.37
CA LEU A 66 -6.89 5.64 -8.89
C LEU A 66 -5.62 6.11 -9.61
N ALA A 67 -5.63 6.19 -10.94
CA ALA A 67 -4.49 6.64 -11.72
C ALA A 67 -4.11 8.10 -11.39
N GLU A 68 -5.11 8.99 -11.32
CA GLU A 68 -4.92 10.38 -10.90
C GLU A 68 -4.31 10.49 -9.50
N PHE A 69 -4.79 9.67 -8.57
CA PHE A 69 -4.22 9.63 -7.23
C PHE A 69 -2.77 9.14 -7.22
N MET A 70 -2.46 8.06 -7.95
CA MET A 70 -1.11 7.51 -8.01
C MET A 70 -0.13 8.52 -8.64
N ASP A 71 -0.54 9.18 -9.73
CA ASP A 71 0.25 10.22 -10.40
C ASP A 71 0.48 11.44 -9.50
N ALA A 72 -0.57 11.94 -8.83
CA ALA A 72 -0.48 13.09 -7.92
C ALA A 72 0.51 12.86 -6.77
N HIS A 73 0.69 11.61 -6.35
CA HIS A 73 1.61 11.24 -5.27
C HIS A 73 2.92 10.60 -5.78
N ARG A 74 3.10 10.48 -7.10
CA ARG A 74 4.27 9.82 -7.72
C ARG A 74 4.51 8.41 -7.18
N ILE A 75 3.44 7.65 -6.96
CA ILE A 75 3.49 6.28 -6.47
C ILE A 75 3.67 5.36 -7.67
N ASP A 76 4.74 4.57 -7.67
CA ASP A 76 4.92 3.51 -8.65
C ASP A 76 3.92 2.38 -8.42
N TYR A 77 3.18 1.99 -9.47
CA TYR A 77 2.17 0.94 -9.37
C TYR A 77 2.01 0.11 -10.64
N GLU A 78 1.48 -1.09 -10.46
CA GLU A 78 1.08 -2.03 -11.52
C GLU A 78 -0.34 -2.52 -11.25
N ILE A 79 -1.16 -2.62 -12.31
CA ILE A 79 -2.50 -3.21 -12.24
C ILE A 79 -2.42 -4.62 -12.84
N GLY A 80 -2.62 -5.63 -11.99
CA GLY A 80 -2.65 -7.04 -12.36
C GLY A 80 -4.06 -7.61 -12.45
N ASP A 81 -4.18 -8.74 -13.17
CA ASP A 81 -5.38 -9.56 -13.23
C ASP A 81 -5.59 -10.32 -11.89
N PRO A 82 -6.76 -10.21 -11.24
CA PRO A 82 -7.05 -10.92 -9.99
C PRO A 82 -6.96 -12.45 -10.14
N ALA A 83 -7.27 -12.99 -11.33
CA ALA A 83 -7.16 -14.43 -11.61
C ALA A 83 -5.69 -14.90 -11.67
N ARG A 84 -4.72 -13.99 -11.79
CA ARG A 84 -3.28 -14.29 -11.67
C ARG A 84 -2.78 -14.16 -10.24
N ALA A 85 -3.24 -13.16 -9.49
CA ALA A 85 -2.78 -12.91 -8.12
C ALA A 85 -3.09 -14.06 -7.14
N ASN A 86 -4.27 -14.68 -7.25
CA ASN A 86 -4.65 -15.80 -6.37
C ASN A 86 -3.78 -17.05 -6.59
N ARG A 87 -3.22 -17.26 -7.79
CA ARG A 87 -2.34 -18.40 -8.07
C ARG A 87 -0.94 -18.22 -7.48
N SER A 88 -0.44 -16.99 -7.38
CA SER A 88 0.88 -16.71 -6.79
C SER A 88 0.87 -16.82 -5.26
N ALA A 89 -0.27 -16.56 -4.60
CA ALA A 89 -0.43 -16.73 -3.16
C ALA A 89 -0.49 -18.22 -2.74
N GLU A 90 -1.06 -19.09 -3.58
CA GLU A 90 -1.09 -20.55 -3.37
C GLU A 90 0.26 -21.25 -3.63
N GLN A 91 1.21 -20.56 -4.27
CA GLN A 91 2.52 -21.10 -4.66
C GLN A 91 3.67 -20.73 -3.71
N LEU A 92 3.40 -20.02 -2.61
CA LEU A 92 4.38 -19.87 -1.54
C LEU A 92 4.53 -21.22 -0.85
N PRO A 93 5.67 -21.92 -0.96
CA PRO A 93 5.88 -23.13 -0.17
C PRO A 93 5.77 -22.74 1.31
N LEU A 94 4.87 -23.40 2.05
CA LEU A 94 5.00 -23.47 3.50
C LEU A 94 6.39 -24.06 3.76
N ALA A 95 7.34 -23.20 4.10
CA ALA A 95 8.65 -23.63 4.54
C ALA A 95 8.45 -24.53 5.76
N ALA A 96 8.93 -25.77 5.63
CA ALA A 96 8.84 -26.86 6.59
C ALA A 96 9.65 -26.59 7.87
#